data_AF-A0A8S9GDD2-F1
#
_entry.id   AF-A0A8S9GDD2-F1
#
_cell.length_a   1.000
_cell.length_b   1.000
_cell.length_c   1.000
_cell.angle_alpha   90.00
_cell.angle_beta   90.00
_cell.angle_gamma   90.00
#
_symmetry.space_group_name_H-M   'P 1'
#
loop_
_entity.id
_entity.type
_entity.pdbx_description
1 polymer ?
#
loop_
_entity_poly.entity_id
_entity_poly.type
_entity_poly.pdbx_seq_one_letter_code
_entity_poly.pdbx_strand_id
1 'polypeptide(L)' 'MHVKLRATGGNKTKTPGPGAQSALRALARSGMKIGRIEDVTPVPTDSTRRKGGRRGRRL' A
#
# COMPACT_ATOMS: atom_id res chain seq x y z
N MET A 1 15.63 0.02 -12.38
CA MET A 1 14.16 -0.12 -12.30
C MET A 1 13.66 0.69 -11.11
N HIS A 2 12.61 1.49 -11.25
CA HIS A 2 12.02 2.24 -10.13
C HIS A 2 10.73 1.55 -9.71
N VAL A 3 10.55 1.36 -8.41
CA VAL A 3 9.40 0.64 -7.84
C VAL A 3 8.49 1.64 -7.16
N LYS A 4 7.21 1.61 -7.54
CA LYS A 4 6.16 2.36 -6.86
C LYS A 4 5.32 1.39 -6.04
N LEU A 5 5.33 1.55 -4.73
CA LEU A 5 4.54 0.75 -3.81
C LEU A 5 3.18 1.42 -3.59
N ARG A 6 2.10 0.65 -3.67
CA ARG A 6 0.73 1.18 -3.53
C ARG A 6 -0.10 0.27 -2.65
N ALA A 7 -0.59 0.80 -1.53
CA ALA A 7 -1.71 0.23 -0.80
C ALA A 7 -3.04 0.66 -1.42
N THR A 8 -4.14 0.07 -0.95
CA THR A 8 -5.48 0.40 -1.43
C THR A 8 -5.80 1.89 -1.28
N GLY A 9 -5.42 2.49 -0.15
CA GLY A 9 -5.50 3.93 0.11
C GLY A 9 -6.94 4.47 0.18
N GLY A 10 -7.07 5.80 0.06
CA GLY A 10 -8.35 6.49 0.15
C GLY A 10 -9.04 6.27 1.50
N ASN A 11 -10.30 5.85 1.46
CA ASN A 11 -11.07 5.49 2.67
C ASN A 11 -10.76 4.06 3.17
N LYS A 12 -9.90 3.30 2.50
CA LYS A 12 -9.49 1.94 2.92
C LYS A 12 -8.14 2.00 3.65
N THR A 13 -7.47 0.85 3.75
CA THR A 13 -6.15 0.72 4.38
C THR A 13 -5.08 1.40 3.53
N LYS A 14 -4.30 2.27 4.17
CA LYS A 14 -3.16 2.98 3.57
C LYS A 14 -1.84 2.22 3.76
N THR A 15 -1.85 1.17 4.58
CA THR A 15 -0.70 0.30 4.80
C THR A 15 -0.62 -0.74 3.67
N PRO A 16 0.51 -0.81 2.95
CA PRO A 16 0.74 -1.90 2.01
C PRO A 16 0.69 -3.26 2.72
N GLY A 17 0.14 -4.27 2.06
CA GLY A 17 0.04 -5.62 2.63
C GLY A 17 1.42 -6.26 2.84
N PRO A 18 1.52 -7.34 3.66
CA PRO A 18 2.79 -7.99 3.96
C PRO A 18 3.53 -8.52 2.72
N GLY A 19 2.80 -8.87 1.65
CA GLY A 19 3.38 -9.30 0.37
C GLY A 19 4.19 -8.23 -0.36
N ALA A 20 4.00 -6.95 -0.04
CA ALA A 20 4.75 -5.84 -0.63
C ALA A 20 6.27 -6.02 -0.47
N GLN A 21 6.70 -6.25 0.78
CA GLN A 21 8.11 -6.38 1.10
C GLN A 21 8.70 -7.69 0.56
N SER A 22 7.91 -8.77 0.58
CA SER A 22 8.31 -10.06 0.01
C SER A 22 8.56 -9.96 -1.49
N ALA A 23 7.67 -9.30 -2.24
CA ALA A 23 7.85 -9.09 -3.68
C ALA A 23 9.07 -8.23 -4.00
N LEU A 24 9.30 -7.15 -3.25
CA LEU A 24 10.48 -6.30 -3.39
C LEU A 24 11.78 -7.10 -3.17
N ARG A 25 11.82 -7.92 -2.12
CA ARG A 25 12.96 -8.80 -1.83
C ARG A 25 13.18 -9.84 -2.93
N ALA A 26 12.12 -10.40 -3.50
CA ALA A 26 12.22 -11.34 -4.61
C ALA A 26 12.84 -10.70 -5.86
N LEU A 27 12.42 -9.48 -6.21
CA LEU A 27 12.99 -8.70 -7.33
C LEU A 27 14.47 -8.36 -7.11
N ALA A 28 14.84 -7.98 -5.89
CA ALA A 28 16.24 -7.72 -5.58
C ALA A 28 17.10 -8.99 -5.70
N ARG A 29 16.57 -10.14 -5.25
CA ARG A 29 17.26 -11.44 -5.34
C ARG A 29 17.36 -11.98 -6.75
N SER A 30 16.43 -11.67 -7.64
CA SER A 30 16.50 -12.06 -9.05
C SER A 30 17.52 -11.25 -9.86
N GLY A 31 18.29 -10.36 -9.21
CA GLY A 31 19.35 -9.57 -9.84
C GLY A 31 18.86 -8.26 -10.47
N MET A 32 17.61 -7.88 -10.26
CA MET A 32 17.09 -6.62 -10.78
C MET A 32 17.60 -5.43 -9.95
N LYS A 33 18.28 -4.47 -10.60
CA LYS A 33 18.75 -3.23 -9.95
C LYS A 33 17.58 -2.28 -9.67
N ILE A 34 17.18 -2.20 -8.40
CA ILE A 34 16.15 -1.27 -7.91
C ILE A 34 16.82 0.07 -7.59
N GLY A 35 16.35 1.15 -8.21
CA GLY A 35 16.93 2.50 -8.05
C GLY A 35 16.21 3.33 -7.00
N ARG A 36 14.90 3.60 -7.22
CA ARG A 36 14.07 4.36 -6.28
C ARG A 36 12.86 3.53 -5.89
N ILE A 37 12.47 3.68 -4.64
CA ILE A 37 11.26 3.07 -4.09
C ILE A 37 10.41 4.21 -3.54
N GLU A 38 9.18 4.35 -4.03
CA GLU A 38 8.27 5.42 -3.66
C GLU A 38 6.95 4.81 -3.19
N ASP A 39 6.43 5.25 -2.03
CA ASP A 39 5.06 4.96 -1.63
C ASP A 39 4.12 5.95 -2.31
N VAL A 40 3.27 5.44 -3.19
CA VAL A 40 2.28 6.21 -3.95
C VAL A 40 0.86 5.88 -3.50
N THR A 41 0.71 5.38 -2.27
CA THR A 41 -0.60 5.15 -1.67
C THR A 41 -1.38 6.47 -1.62
N PRO A 42 -2.59 6.53 -2.22
CA PRO A 42 -3.37 7.76 -2.22
C PRO A 42 -3.85 8.10 -0.81
N VAL A 43 -3.37 9.23 -0.28
CA VAL A 43 -3.85 9.84 0.95
C VAL A 43 -4.74 11.01 0.54
N PRO A 44 -6.07 10.94 0.81
CA PRO A 44 -6.97 11.98 0.37
C PRO A 44 -6.92 13.18 1.33
N THR A 45 -7.08 14.40 0.82
CA THR A 45 -7.11 15.64 1.61
C THR A 45 -8.25 15.62 2.64
N ASP A 46 -9.43 15.15 2.22
CA ASP A 46 -10.56 14.79 3.08
C ASP A 46 -11.06 13.39 2.67
N SER A 47 -11.75 12.68 3.57
CA SER A 47 -12.14 11.29 3.36
C SER A 47 -13.64 11.08 3.18
N THR A 48 -14.01 10.18 2.27
CA THR A 48 -15.39 9.66 2.20
C THR A 48 -15.64 8.65 3.32
N ARG A 49 -16.92 8.46 3.69
CA ARG A 49 -17.32 7.55 4.77
C ARG A 49 -16.78 6.13 4.56
N ARG A 50 -16.10 5.58 5.57
CA ARG A 50 -15.60 4.19 5.59
C ARG A 50 -16.75 3.16 5.72
N LYS A 51 -16.50 1.94 5.24
CA LYS A 51 -17.41 0.80 5.48
C LYS A 51 -17.50 0.48 6.98
N GLY A 52 -18.67 0.05 7.45
CA GLY A 52 -18.92 -0.34 8.86
C GLY A 52 -19.76 0.65 9.67
N GLY A 53 -20.17 1.78 9.08
CA GLY A 53 -21.03 2.77 9.75
C GLY A 53 -20.36 3.36 11.00
N ARG A 54 -21.16 3.89 11.93
CA ARG A 54 -20.64 4.57 13.14
C ARG A 54 -19.93 3.62 14.11
N ARG A 55 -20.37 2.36 14.17
CA ARG A 55 -19.89 1.36 15.15
C ARG A 55 -18.79 0.45 14.60
N GLY A 56 -18.46 0.55 13.31
CA GLY A 56 -17.42 -0.26 12.68
C GLY A 56 -17.80 -1.74 12.53
N ARG A 57 -16.81 -2.55 12.16
CA ARG A 57 -16.93 -4.01 12.09
C ARG A 57 -16.93 -4.58 13.52
N ARG A 58 -17.94 -5.37 13.86
CA ARG A 58 -18.02 -6.13 15.11
C ARG A 58 -17.66 -7.58 14.79
N LEU A 59 -16.57 -8.06 15.39
CA LEU A 59 -16.08 -9.44 15.31
C LEU A 59 -16.25 -10.08 16.67
#